data_AF-A0A4R1UQT3-F1
#
_entry.id   AF-A0A4R1UQT3-F1
#
_cell.length_a   1.000
_cell.length_b   1.000
_cell.length_c   1.000
_cell.angle_alpha   90.00
_cell.angle_beta   90.00
_cell.angle_gamma   90.00
#
_symmetry.space_group_name_H-M   'P 1'
#
loop_
_entity.id
_entity.type
_entity.pdbx_description
1 polymer ?
#
loop_
_entity_poly.entity_id
_entity_poly.type
_entity_poly.pdbx_seq_one_letter_code
_entity_poly.pdbx_strand_id
1 'polypeptide(L)'
;MIRRLRQSLGALLRAFDILLCAVWLSALYPLGLADRPYGRETISAYVGLAQHNGMAWGIRAAAVVDWLAQRVGEGPGHCHRAYEFYQMAMLMEG
;
A
#
# COMPACT_ATOMS: atom_id res chain seq x y z
N MET A 1 -12.02 4.90 25.84
CA MET A 1 -12.65 5.51 24.65
C MET A 1 -11.63 5.82 23.54
N ILE A 2 -10.62 6.66 23.82
CA ILE A 2 -9.64 7.17 22.84
C ILE A 2 -8.92 6.07 22.05
N ARG A 3 -8.49 4.98 22.70
CA ARG A 3 -7.85 3.84 22.02
C ARG A 3 -8.76 3.18 20.98
N ARG A 4 -10.05 3.05 21.27
CA ARG A 4 -11.03 2.43 20.36
C ARG A 4 -11.31 3.33 19.16
N LEU A 5 -11.45 4.65 19.38
CA LEU A 5 -11.55 5.64 18.30
C LEU A 5 -10.33 5.60 17.38
N ARG A 6 -9.12 5.49 17.94
CA ARG A 6 -7.89 5.37 17.15
C ARG A 6 -7.86 4.10 16.30
N GLN A 7 -8.36 2.98 16.82
CA GLN A 7 -8.48 1.73 16.07
C GLN A 7 -9.48 1.86 14.92
N SER A 8 -10.66 2.45 15.16
CA SER A 8 -11.65 2.70 14.12
C SER A 8 -11.14 3.66 13.05
N LEU A 9 -10.45 4.73 13.44
CA LEU A 9 -9.84 5.68 12.52
C LEU A 9 -8.75 5.02 11.67
N GLY A 10 -7.89 4.20 12.29
CA GLY A 10 -6.89 3.42 11.56
C GLY A 10 -7.49 2.47 10.53
N ALA A 11 -8.62 1.83 10.86
CA ALA A 11 -9.34 0.97 9.91
C ALA A 11 -9.94 1.77 8.75
N LEU A 12 -10.52 2.95 9.02
CA LEU A 12 -11.06 3.83 7.99
C LEU A 12 -9.98 4.36 7.06
N LEU A 13 -8.82 4.76 7.60
CA LEU A 13 -7.68 5.22 6.79
C LEU A 13 -7.16 4.10 5.88
N ARG A 14 -7.06 2.86 6.38
CA ARG A 14 -6.69 1.71 5.53
C ARG A 14 -7.72 1.43 4.45
N ALA A 15 -9.01 1.46 4.79
CA ALA A 15 -10.08 1.26 3.81
C ALA A 15 -10.03 2.34 2.70
N PHE A 16 -9.74 3.58 3.07
CA PHE A 16 -9.57 4.68 2.12
C PHE A 16 -8.34 4.48 1.22
N ASP A 17 -7.20 4.05 1.78
CA ASP A 17 -5.99 3.71 1.02
C ASP A 17 -6.26 2.58 0.00
N ILE A 18 -6.90 1.50 0.45
CA ILE A 18 -7.31 0.39 -0.44
C ILE A 18 -8.24 0.88 -1.55
N LEU A 19 -9.22 1.72 -1.22
CA LEU A 19 -10.14 2.28 -2.21
C LEU A 19 -9.40 3.12 -3.25
N LEU A 20 -8.51 4.01 -2.81
CA LEU A 20 -7.71 4.83 -3.71
C LEU A 20 -6.78 3.98 -4.59
N CYS A 21 -6.13 2.98 -4.01
CA CYS A 21 -5.29 2.03 -4.75
C CYS A 21 -6.11 1.32 -5.82
N ALA A 22 -7.26 0.75 -5.45
CA ALA A 22 -8.14 0.04 -6.36
C ALA A 22 -8.67 0.96 -7.48
N VAL A 23 -9.07 2.19 -7.18
CA VAL A 23 -9.52 3.17 -8.19
C VAL A 23 -8.38 3.50 -9.16
N TRP A 24 -7.18 3.76 -8.64
CA TRP A 24 -6.01 4.08 -9.45
C TRP A 24 -5.61 2.92 -10.38
N LEU A 25 -5.47 1.71 -9.83
CA LEU A 25 -5.13 0.52 -10.60
C LEU A 25 -6.23 0.13 -11.58
N SER A 26 -7.51 0.29 -11.22
CA SER A 26 -8.63 0.03 -12.14
C SER A 26 -8.64 0.98 -13.33
N ALA A 27 -8.12 2.20 -13.18
CA ALA A 27 -7.96 3.13 -14.30
C ALA A 27 -6.77 2.76 -15.21
N LEU A 28 -5.68 2.22 -14.64
CA LEU A 28 -4.47 1.84 -15.37
C LEU A 28 -4.55 0.45 -16.03
N TYR A 29 -5.28 -0.48 -15.43
CA TYR A 29 -5.39 -1.87 -15.88
C TYR A 29 -5.93 -2.02 -17.32
N PRO A 30 -6.99 -1.31 -17.75
CA PRO A 30 -7.46 -1.36 -19.14
C PRO A 30 -6.43 -0.87 -20.16
N LEU A 31 -5.45 -0.08 -19.72
CA LEU A 31 -4.37 0.46 -20.55
C LEU A 31 -3.14 -0.45 -20.58
N GLY A 32 -3.14 -1.57 -19.83
CA GLY A 32 -1.98 -2.46 -19.69
C GLY A 32 -0.82 -1.84 -18.91
N LEU A 33 -1.09 -0.80 -18.11
CA LEU A 33 -0.07 -0.07 -17.34
C LEU A 33 0.07 -0.54 -15.89
N ALA A 34 -0.82 -1.43 -15.45
CA ALA A 34 -0.81 -1.99 -14.10
C ALA A 34 -1.35 -3.42 -14.12
N ASP A 35 -1.00 -4.20 -13.10
CA ASP A 35 -1.57 -5.53 -12.85
C ASP A 35 -3.03 -5.44 -12.41
N ARG A 36 -3.70 -6.60 -12.37
CA ARG A 36 -5.10 -6.69 -11.97
C ARG A 36 -5.28 -6.15 -10.53
N PRO A 37 -6.19 -5.19 -10.30
CA PRO A 37 -6.43 -4.68 -8.96
C PRO A 37 -6.99 -5.75 -8.03
N TYR A 38 -6.46 -5.83 -6.81
CA TYR A 38 -6.93 -6.72 -5.75
C TYR A 38 -7.57 -5.93 -4.61
N GLY A 39 -8.71 -6.41 -4.09
CA GLY A 39 -9.53 -5.68 -3.12
C GLY A 39 -8.93 -5.48 -1.72
N ARG A 40 -7.69 -5.92 -1.47
CA ARG A 40 -6.96 -5.71 -0.21
C ARG A 40 -5.60 -5.06 -0.39
N GLU A 41 -5.25 -4.68 -1.62
CA GLU A 41 -3.97 -4.05 -1.92
C GLU A 41 -4.01 -2.56 -1.53
N THR A 42 -2.97 -2.11 -0.83
CA THR A 42 -2.78 -0.68 -0.49
C THR A 42 -1.79 -0.04 -1.45
N ILE A 43 -1.79 1.29 -1.53
CA ILE A 43 -0.79 2.03 -2.33
C ILE A 43 0.62 1.67 -1.84
N SER A 44 0.80 1.59 -0.52
CA SER A 44 2.09 1.25 0.08
C SER A 44 2.57 -0.15 -0.30
N ALA A 45 1.67 -1.15 -0.41
CA ALA A 45 2.03 -2.50 -0.83
C ALA A 45 2.38 -2.55 -2.33
N TYR A 46 1.59 -1.87 -3.18
CA TYR A 46 1.87 -1.78 -4.62
C TYR A 46 3.20 -1.09 -4.91
N VAL A 47 3.46 0.04 -4.24
CA VAL A 47 4.75 0.75 -4.32
C VAL A 47 5.89 -0.11 -3.76
N GLY A 48 5.66 -0.83 -2.66
CA GLY A 48 6.63 -1.76 -2.08
C GLY A 48 6.99 -2.92 -3.02
N LEU A 49 6.03 -3.46 -3.75
CA LEU A 49 6.26 -4.46 -4.81
C LEU A 49 7.12 -3.88 -5.93
N ALA A 50 6.78 -2.69 -6.43
CA ALA A 50 7.56 -2.03 -7.48
C ALA A 50 8.98 -1.70 -7.03
N GLN A 51 9.16 -1.28 -5.77
CA GLN A 51 10.47 -1.07 -5.15
C GLN A 51 11.25 -2.39 -5.06
N HIS A 52 10.61 -3.48 -4.60
CA HIS A 52 11.24 -4.80 -4.49
C HIS A 52 11.70 -5.34 -5.85
N ASN A 53 10.89 -5.12 -6.89
CA ASN A 53 11.21 -5.47 -8.27
C ASN A 53 12.26 -4.54 -8.93
N GLY A 54 12.80 -3.56 -8.19
CA GLY A 54 13.84 -2.65 -8.68
C GLY A 54 13.33 -1.60 -9.69
N MET A 55 12.03 -1.36 -9.76
CA MET A 55 11.48 -0.36 -10.67
C MET A 55 11.87 1.06 -10.22
N ALA A 56 12.50 1.83 -11.10
CA ALA A 56 13.01 3.16 -10.76
C ALA A 56 11.92 4.13 -10.25
N TRP A 57 10.70 4.04 -10.80
CA TRP A 57 9.56 4.81 -10.30
C TRP A 57 9.12 4.34 -8.91
N GLY A 58 9.13 3.02 -8.67
CA GLY A 58 8.76 2.40 -7.39
C GLY A 58 9.71 2.81 -6.26
N ILE A 59 11.02 2.85 -6.54
CA ILE A 59 12.03 3.32 -5.57
C ILE A 59 11.77 4.78 -5.18
N ARG A 60 11.48 5.66 -6.15
CA ARG A 60 11.19 7.08 -5.89
C ARG A 60 9.89 7.26 -5.14
N ALA A 61 8.83 6.55 -5.55
CA ALA A 61 7.54 6.58 -4.88
C ALA A 61 7.64 6.07 -3.43
N ALA A 62 8.37 4.97 -3.21
CA ALA A 62 8.60 4.41 -1.88
C ALA A 62 9.29 5.41 -0.97
N ALA A 63 10.30 6.14 -1.46
CA ALA A 63 10.97 7.17 -0.66
C ALA A 63 10.01 8.29 -0.22
N VAL A 64 9.09 8.71 -1.09
CA VAL A 64 8.08 9.74 -0.76
C VAL A 64 7.07 9.21 0.25
N VAL A 65 6.54 8.00 0.03
CA VAL A 65 5.54 7.39 0.91
C VAL A 65 6.16 7.09 2.29
N ASP A 66 7.36 6.54 2.35
CA ASP A 66 8.08 6.29 3.60
C ASP A 66 8.35 7.59 4.37
N TRP A 67 8.71 8.69 3.67
CA TRP A 67 8.91 10.00 4.28
C TRP A 67 7.62 10.60 4.87
N LEU A 68 6.47 10.36 4.22
CA LEU A 68 5.16 10.74 4.75
C LEU A 68 4.77 9.86 5.94
N ALA A 69 5.00 8.54 5.86
CA ALA A 69 4.69 7.59 6.92
C ALA A 69 5.47 7.92 8.20
N GLN A 70 6.74 8.30 8.09
CA GLN A 70 7.56 8.72 9.23
C GLN A 70 7.01 9.96 9.93
N ARG A 71 6.40 10.91 9.20
CA ARG A 71 5.79 12.12 9.80
C ARG A 71 4.54 11.84 10.62
N VAL A 72 3.84 10.76 10.30
CA VAL A 72 2.66 10.31 11.06
C VAL A 72 3.03 9.31 12.16
N GLY A 73 4.32 9.10 12.42
CA GLY A 73 4.84 8.29 13.51
C GLY A 73 5.06 6.82 13.16
N GLU A 74 5.08 6.45 11.88
CA GLU A 74 5.44 5.10 11.45
C GLU A 74 6.96 4.88 11.37
N GLY A 75 7.39 3.63 11.49
CA GLY A 75 8.81 3.24 11.38
C GLY A 75 9.33 3.25 9.93
N PRO A 76 10.65 3.22 9.73
CA PRO A 76 11.29 3.31 8.40
C PRO A 76 10.99 2.10 7.50
N GLY A 77 10.87 2.25 6.18
CA GLY A 77 10.56 1.12 5.29
C GLY A 77 9.09 0.68 5.37
N HIS A 78 8.17 1.64 5.39
CA HIS A 78 6.73 1.39 5.45
C HIS A 78 6.24 0.64 4.22
N CYS A 79 6.64 1.07 3.00
CA CYS A 79 6.29 0.40 1.75
C CYS A 79 6.79 -1.06 1.71
N HIS A 80 8.04 -1.28 2.11
CA HIS A 80 8.62 -2.63 2.10
C HIS A 80 7.87 -3.58 3.05
N ARG A 81 7.61 -3.16 4.30
CA ARG A 81 6.82 -3.95 5.25
C ARG A 81 5.39 -4.18 4.79
N ALA A 82 4.76 -3.17 4.17
CA ALA A 82 3.41 -3.31 3.63
C ALA A 82 3.36 -4.37 2.53
N TYR A 83 4.38 -4.38 1.65
CA TYR A 83 4.56 -5.41 0.64
C TYR A 83 4.77 -6.81 1.24
N GLU A 84 5.66 -6.96 2.22
CA GLU A 84 5.89 -8.26 2.89
C GLU A 84 4.60 -8.81 3.52
N PHE A 85 3.87 -7.97 4.24
CA PHE A 85 2.59 -8.33 4.83
C PHE A 85 1.56 -8.76 3.78
N TYR A 86 1.51 -8.03 2.65
CA TYR A 86 0.61 -8.32 1.55
C TYR A 86 0.96 -9.64 0.85
N GLN A 87 2.24 -9.92 0.61
CA GLN A 87 2.67 -11.19 0.03
C GLN A 87 2.30 -12.38 0.93
N MET A 88 2.52 -12.26 2.23
CA MET A 88 2.07 -13.29 3.19
C MET A 88 0.56 -13.49 3.14
N ALA A 89 -0.22 -12.41 3.02
CA ALA A 89 -1.67 -12.49 2.92
C ALA A 89 -2.14 -13.20 1.64
N MET A 90 -1.52 -12.90 0.48
CA MET A 90 -1.84 -13.60 -0.77
C MET A 90 -1.53 -15.11 -0.71
N LEU A 91 -0.42 -15.50 -0.07
CA LEU A 91 -0.04 -16.91 0.10
C LEU A 91 -1.02 -17.70 0.98
N MET A 92 -1.81 -17.03 1.83
CA MET A 92 -2.81 -17.69 2.69
C MET A 92 -4.19 -17.81 2.04
N GLU A 93 -4.43 -17.13 0.92
CA GLU A 93 -5.72 -17.14 0.20
C GLU A 93 -5.70 -18.01 -1.08
N GLY A 94 -4.54 -18.60 -1.41
CA GLY A 94 -4.33 -19.50 -2.55
C GLY A 94 -4.49 -20.98 -2.24
#